data_AF-A0A968PDG5-F1
#
_entry.id   AF-A0A968PDG5-F1
#
_cell.length_a   1.000
_cell.length_b   1.000
_cell.length_c   1.000
_cell.angle_alpha   90.00
_cell.angle_beta   90.00
_cell.angle_gamma   90.00
#
_symmetry.space_group_name_H-M   'P 1'
#
loop_
_entity.id
_entity.type
_entity.pdbx_description
1 polymer ?
#
loop_
_entity_poly.entity_id
_entity_poly.type
_entity_poly.pdbx_seq_one_letter_code
_entity_poly.pdbx_strand_id
1 'polypeptide(L)'
;MNTAPRRLYMDNAATSFPKPPGVMAAMQHYAAELGASPGRGAYAEARESGRLMNECRGRIAQLIGRMRVNPSTSFSPSTPLIL
;
A
#
# COMPACT_ATOMS: atom_id res chain seq x y z
N MET A 1 24.63 22.01 -25.68
CA MET A 1 23.67 22.21 -24.56
C MET A 1 22.44 21.39 -24.90
N ASN A 2 22.10 20.39 -24.08
CA ASN A 2 21.07 19.39 -24.41
C ASN A 2 19.68 19.98 -24.13
N THR A 3 19.08 20.61 -25.12
CA THR A 3 17.75 21.21 -25.03
C THR A 3 16.70 20.22 -25.50
N ALA A 4 16.60 19.07 -24.82
CA ALA A 4 15.45 18.20 -25.02
C ALA A 4 14.19 18.91 -24.47
N PRO A 5 13.06 18.92 -25.20
CA PRO A 5 11.85 19.62 -24.77
C PRO A 5 11.37 19.05 -23.43
N ARG A 6 11.08 19.95 -22.48
CA ARG A 6 10.53 19.60 -21.16
C ARG A 6 9.18 18.92 -21.34
N ARG A 7 9.10 17.62 -21.05
CA ARG A 7 7.86 16.83 -21.15
C ARG A 7 6.84 17.36 -20.14
N LEU A 8 5.72 17.88 -20.65
CA LEU A 8 4.55 18.21 -19.84
C LEU A 8 3.67 16.96 -19.74
N TYR A 9 3.43 16.48 -18.52
CA TYR A 9 2.62 15.30 -18.27
C TYR A 9 1.18 15.69 -17.99
N MET A 10 0.30 15.47 -18.96
CA MET A 10 -1.14 15.78 -18.86
C MET A 10 -2.00 14.51 -18.87
N ASP A 11 -1.40 13.35 -18.62
CA ASP A 11 -2.03 12.03 -18.70
C ASP A 11 -2.21 11.36 -17.32
N ASN A 12 -2.45 12.18 -16.29
CA ASN A 12 -2.62 11.71 -14.90
C ASN A 12 -3.84 10.79 -14.72
N ALA A 13 -4.81 10.85 -15.64
CA ALA A 13 -5.99 10.00 -15.64
C ALA A 13 -5.67 8.55 -16.02
N ALA A 14 -4.75 8.32 -16.97
CA ALA A 14 -4.31 6.97 -17.34
C ALA A 14 -3.43 6.34 -16.26
N THR A 15 -2.51 7.13 -15.68
CA THR A 15 -1.70 6.73 -14.53
C THR A 15 -1.09 7.95 -13.86
N SER A 16 -0.77 7.85 -12.58
CA SER A 16 0.00 8.90 -11.90
C SER A 16 1.49 8.77 -12.23
N PHE A 17 2.05 9.80 -12.88
CA PHE A 17 3.48 9.92 -13.15
C PHE A 17 3.95 11.39 -13.01
N PRO A 18 5.12 11.65 -12.41
CA PRO A 18 5.93 10.70 -11.63
C PRO A 18 5.21 10.30 -10.33
N LYS A 19 5.52 9.11 -9.81
CA LYS A 19 5.01 8.70 -8.50
C LYS A 19 5.56 9.64 -7.42
N PRO A 20 4.76 9.99 -6.39
CA PRO A 20 5.26 10.76 -5.26
C PRO A 20 6.46 10.06 -4.61
N PRO A 21 7.50 10.78 -4.13
CA PRO A 21 8.69 10.19 -3.55
C PRO A 21 8.41 9.19 -2.41
N GLY A 22 7.39 9.46 -1.60
CA GLY A 22 6.98 8.57 -0.51
C GLY A 22 6.52 7.18 -0.97
N VAL A 23 5.93 7.06 -2.17
CA VAL A 23 5.55 5.77 -2.74
C VAL A 23 6.80 4.97 -3.08
N MET A 24 7.80 5.62 -3.69
CA MET A 24 9.05 4.95 -4.05
C MET A 24 9.85 4.54 -2.81
N ALA A 25 9.90 5.39 -1.78
CA ALA A 25 10.57 5.06 -0.52
C ALA A 25 9.93 3.85 0.18
N ALA A 26 8.59 3.81 0.27
CA ALA A 26 7.87 2.70 0.88
C ALA A 26 8.10 1.38 0.12
N MET A 27 8.12 1.43 -1.22
CA MET A 27 8.40 0.26 -2.06
C MET A 27 9.84 -0.23 -1.89
N GLN A 28 10.81 0.68 -1.80
CA GLN A 28 12.22 0.33 -1.56
C GLN A 28 12.41 -0.32 -0.19
N HIS A 29 11.85 0.26 0.88
CA HIS A 29 11.89 -0.30 2.22
C HIS A 29 11.30 -1.73 2.24
N TYR A 30 10.11 -1.92 1.64
CA TYR A 30 9.53 -3.27 1.56
C TYR A 30 10.44 -4.25 0.83
N ALA A 31 11.03 -3.86 -0.30
CA ALA A 31 11.88 -4.74 -1.09
C ALA A 31 13.24 -5.05 -0.42
N ALA A 32 13.83 -4.08 0.27
CA ALA A 32 15.15 -4.21 0.87
C ALA A 32 15.13 -4.86 2.26
N GLU A 33 14.09 -4.60 3.06
CA GLU A 33 14.09 -4.95 4.49
C GLU A 33 13.05 -6.02 4.86
N LEU A 34 11.92 -6.07 4.16
CA LEU A 34 10.85 -7.02 4.49
C LEU A 34 10.86 -8.23 3.56
N GLY A 35 10.73 -8.03 2.25
CA GLY A 35 10.81 -9.06 1.21
C GLY A 35 9.79 -10.23 1.34
N ALA A 36 8.95 -10.19 2.37
CA ALA A 36 8.18 -11.33 2.83
C ALA A 36 6.70 -11.15 2.54
N SER A 37 6.07 -12.20 2.02
CA SER A 37 4.63 -12.21 1.79
C SER A 37 3.88 -12.26 3.13
N PRO A 38 2.99 -11.30 3.42
CA PRO A 38 2.21 -11.30 4.65
C PRO A 38 1.37 -12.59 4.76
N GLY A 39 1.45 -13.27 5.90
CA GLY A 39 0.70 -14.50 6.17
C GLY A 39 1.34 -15.79 5.66
N ARG A 40 2.50 -15.74 4.98
CA ARG A 40 3.23 -16.95 4.53
C ARG A 40 4.47 -17.19 5.42
N GLY A 41 4.20 -17.60 6.65
CA GLY A 41 5.22 -17.94 7.65
C GLY A 41 5.07 -17.14 8.95
N ALA A 42 5.72 -17.62 10.01
CA ALA A 42 5.68 -17.02 11.34
C ALA A 42 6.94 -16.20 11.69
N TYR A 43 7.85 -16.03 10.72
CA TYR A 43 9.09 -15.24 10.90
C TYR A 43 8.79 -13.73 10.96
N ALA A 44 9.73 -12.98 11.53
CA ALA A 44 9.52 -11.59 11.93
C ALA A 44 9.09 -10.69 10.78
N GLU A 45 9.74 -10.85 9.62
CA GLU A 45 9.52 -10.07 8.41
C GLU A 45 8.13 -10.35 7.81
N ALA A 46 7.67 -11.60 7.82
CA ALA A 46 6.31 -11.95 7.38
C ALA A 46 5.23 -11.35 8.30
N ARG A 47 5.48 -11.29 9.61
CA ARG A 47 4.58 -10.64 10.57
C ARG A 47 4.54 -9.13 10.35
N GLU A 48 5.69 -8.50 10.14
CA GLU A 48 5.79 -7.06 9.94
C GLU A 48 5.18 -6.61 8.61
N SER A 49 5.40 -7.36 7.52
CA SER A 49 4.65 -7.15 6.26
C SER A 49 3.14 -7.22 6.47
N GLY A 50 2.66 -8.14 7.32
CA GLY A 50 1.25 -8.25 7.68
C GLY A 50 0.73 -7.03 8.44
N ARG A 51 1.52 -6.52 9.39
CA ARG A 51 1.22 -5.29 10.14
C ARG A 51 1.12 -4.09 9.19
N LEU A 52 2.09 -3.93 8.29
CA LEU A 52 2.12 -2.86 7.30
C LEU A 52 0.89 -2.90 6.38
N MET A 53 0.49 -4.08 5.93
CA MET A 53 -0.69 -4.27 5.10
C MET A 53 -2.00 -3.86 5.82
N ASN A 54 -2.16 -4.26 7.08
CA ASN A 54 -3.31 -3.88 7.89
C ASN A 54 -3.36 -2.37 8.16
N GLU A 55 -2.21 -1.77 8.44
CA GLU A 55 -2.08 -0.33 8.62
C GLU A 55 -2.48 0.44 7.35
N CYS A 56 -2.00 0.01 6.18
CA CYS A 56 -2.40 0.57 4.88
C CYS A 56 -3.91 0.49 4.66
N ARG A 57 -4.54 -0.65 4.95
CA ARG A 57 -6.00 -0.81 4.87
C ARG A 57 -6.74 0.15 5.81
N GLY A 58 -6.27 0.32 7.04
CA GLY A 58 -6.82 1.27 8.00
C GLY A 58 -6.72 2.72 7.51
N ARG A 59 -5.57 3.12 6.96
CA ARG A 59 -5.38 4.48 6.38
C ARG A 59 -6.26 4.72 5.16
N ILE A 60 -6.41 3.73 4.28
CA ILE A 60 -7.33 3.83 3.13
C ILE A 60 -8.77 3.98 3.60
N ALA A 61 -9.20 3.18 4.59
CA ALA A 61 -10.54 3.28 5.17
C ALA A 61 -10.81 4.68 5.74
N GLN A 62 -9.84 5.26 6.45
CA GLN A 62 -9.91 6.64 6.94
C GLN A 62 -10.00 7.65 5.79
N LEU A 63 -9.18 7.50 4.75
CA LEU A 63 -9.17 8.40 3.59
C LEU A 63 -10.51 8.43 2.86
N ILE A 64 -11.18 7.27 2.72
CA ILE A 64 -12.48 7.16 2.04
C ILE A 64 -13.69 7.36 2.99
N GLY A 65 -13.45 7.76 4.25
CA GLY A 65 -14.51 8.05 5.22
C GLY A 65 -15.19 6.84 5.87
N ARG A 66 -14.65 5.63 5.73
CA ARG A 66 -15.14 4.45 6.47
C ARG A 66 -14.57 4.46 7.88
N MET A 67 -15.40 4.94 8.81
CA MET A 67 -15.23 4.98 10.26
C MET A 67 -14.69 3.65 10.83
N ARG A 68 -13.63 3.74 11.64
CA ARG A 68 -13.08 2.75 12.59
C ARG A 68 -13.30 1.26 12.28
N VAL A 69 -12.22 0.57 11.93
CA VAL A 69 -12.14 -0.89 12.11
C VAL A 69 -12.16 -1.16 13.62
N ASN A 70 -13.23 -1.77 14.12
CA ASN A 70 -13.30 -2.28 15.49
C ASN A 70 -12.25 -3.43 15.63
N PRO A 71 -11.49 -3.56 16.73
CA PRO A 71 -10.57 -4.69 16.93
C PRO A 71 -11.22 -6.08 16.85
N SER A 72 -12.55 -6.20 16.84
CA SER A 72 -13.26 -7.45 16.56
C SER A 72 -13.55 -7.73 15.07
N THR A 73 -13.18 -6.84 14.15
CA THR A 73 -13.35 -7.08 12.70
C THR A 73 -12.19 -7.92 12.19
N SER A 74 -12.24 -9.21 12.46
CA SER A 74 -11.36 -10.20 11.85
C SER A 74 -11.56 -10.17 10.33
N PHE A 75 -10.58 -9.66 9.59
CA PHE A 75 -10.48 -9.89 8.15
C PHE A 75 -10.11 -11.36 7.94
N SER A 76 -11.10 -12.24 8.03
CA SER A 76 -10.96 -13.65 7.66
C SER A 76 -10.91 -13.73 6.12
N PRO A 77 -9.92 -14.40 5.52
CA PRO A 77 -9.82 -14.55 4.06
C PRO A 77 -10.90 -15.47 3.44
N SER A 78 -11.90 -15.92 4.20
CA SER A 78 -12.82 -16.99 3.78
C SER A 78 -14.32 -16.63 3.72
N THR A 79 -14.75 -15.42 4.06
CA THR A 79 -16.20 -15.11 4.10
C THR A 79 -16.57 -14.06 3.05
N PRO A 80 -17.46 -14.37 2.09
CA PRO A 80 -18.05 -13.35 1.24
C PRO A 80 -19.06 -12.53 2.05
N LEU A 81 -18.99 -11.22 1.84
CA LEU A 81 -19.94 -10.16 2.19
C LEU A 81 -21.40 -10.60 2.41
N ILE A 82 -22.05 -10.12 3.47
CA ILE A 82 -23.48 -9.76 3.45
C ILE A 82 -23.59 -8.39 4.16
N LEU A 83 -24.42 -7.52 3.59
CA LEU A 83 -24.84 -6.21 4.10
C LEU A 83 -25.21 -6.23 5.58
#